data_AF-A0A7H8NAU7-F1
#
_entry.id   AF-A0A7H8NAU7-F1
#
_cell.length_a   1.000
_cell.length_b   1.000
_cell.length_c   1.000
_cell.angle_alpha   90.00
_cell.angle_beta   90.00
_cell.angle_gamma   90.00
#
_symmetry.space_group_name_H-M   'P 1'
#
loop_
_entity.id
_entity.type
_entity.pdbx_description
1 polymer ?
#
loop_
_entity_poly.entity_id
_entity_poly.type
_entity_poly.pdbx_seq_one_letter_code
_entity_poly.pdbx_strand_id
1 'polypeptide(L)'
;MAMLVKANETEAQGEHSMADELMEIYDSYMTRESNRTGEYKRKAADIAARNDAALRQSMGLPNDGELPPGAYMRATVLGFRIVESSDDQVSAWLLSRVTASAGELEEERVSYTSNVLAAHWENGDWKIGPDDMERAAEVTEKRSRPAIVAPGDSQFNEAGWTAIRQAS
;
A
#
# COMPACT_ATOMS: atom_id res chain seq x y z
N MET A 1 10.50 -7.58 6.08
CA MET A 1 10.29 -6.76 4.87
C MET A 1 9.47 -7.46 3.79
N ALA A 2 9.76 -8.71 3.41
CA ALA A 2 9.00 -9.43 2.37
C ALA A 2 7.47 -9.45 2.62
N MET A 3 7.04 -9.56 3.88
CA MET A 3 5.63 -9.44 4.25
C MET A 3 5.04 -8.06 3.89
N LEU A 4 5.68 -6.95 4.26
CA LEU A 4 5.17 -5.60 4.00
C LEU A 4 5.06 -5.30 2.50
N VAL A 5 5.98 -5.85 1.70
CA VAL A 5 5.96 -5.77 0.23
C VAL A 5 4.77 -6.51 -0.32
N LYS A 6 4.60 -7.78 0.06
CA LYS A 6 3.45 -8.60 -0.36
C LYS A 6 2.12 -7.98 0.10
N ALA A 7 2.11 -7.32 1.25
CA ALA A 7 0.97 -6.59 1.77
C ALA A 7 0.69 -5.26 1.05
N ASN A 8 1.46 -4.87 0.04
CA ASN A 8 1.20 -3.67 -0.78
C ASN A 8 1.32 -3.91 -2.29
N GLU A 9 1.59 -5.14 -2.72
CA GLU A 9 1.41 -5.53 -4.11
C GLU A 9 -0.06 -5.91 -4.31
N THR A 10 -0.75 -5.16 -5.16
CA THR A 10 -2.16 -5.39 -5.46
C THR A 10 -2.40 -5.28 -6.96
N GLU A 11 -3.21 -6.17 -7.49
CA GLU A 11 -3.66 -6.15 -8.87
C GLU A 11 -5.18 -6.24 -8.90
N ALA A 12 -5.82 -5.19 -9.41
CA ALA A 12 -7.26 -5.11 -9.58
C ALA A 12 -7.59 -5.20 -11.07
N GLN A 13 -8.31 -6.26 -11.45
CA GLN A 13 -8.81 -6.46 -12.81
C GLN A 13 -10.20 -7.09 -12.74
N GLY A 14 -11.15 -6.60 -13.55
CA GLY A 14 -12.50 -7.14 -13.61
C GLY A 14 -13.31 -6.87 -12.35
N GLU A 15 -13.73 -7.94 -11.64
CA GLU A 15 -14.64 -7.89 -10.48
C GLU A 15 -13.98 -7.46 -9.17
N HIS A 16 -12.64 -7.43 -9.10
CA HIS A 16 -11.90 -7.11 -7.88
C HIS A 16 -11.36 -5.68 -7.91
N SER A 17 -11.69 -4.89 -6.89
CA SER A 17 -11.15 -3.55 -6.68
C SER A 17 -9.85 -3.58 -5.89
N MET A 18 -9.05 -2.51 -5.93
CA MET A 18 -7.88 -2.41 -5.03
C MET A 18 -8.28 -2.38 -3.55
N ALA A 19 -9.51 -1.96 -3.24
CA ALA A 19 -10.02 -2.04 -1.89
C ALA A 19 -10.22 -3.50 -1.45
N ASP A 20 -10.71 -4.36 -2.34
CA ASP A 20 -10.88 -5.80 -2.05
C ASP A 20 -9.53 -6.48 -1.81
N GLU A 21 -8.54 -6.19 -2.65
CA GLU A 21 -7.16 -6.70 -2.51
C GLU A 21 -6.50 -6.22 -1.20
N LEU A 22 -6.65 -4.94 -0.85
CA LEU A 22 -6.16 -4.40 0.42
C LEU A 22 -6.86 -5.05 1.63
N MET A 23 -8.15 -5.40 1.51
CA MET A 23 -8.89 -6.08 2.57
C MET A 23 -8.53 -7.58 2.70
N GLU A 24 -8.16 -8.25 1.61
CA GLU A 24 -7.64 -9.64 1.66
C GLU A 24 -6.28 -9.70 2.36
N ILE A 25 -5.41 -8.73 2.06
CA ILE A 25 -4.14 -8.54 2.77
C ILE A 25 -4.38 -8.24 4.25
N TYR A 26 -5.34 -7.37 4.53
CA TYR A 26 -5.74 -7.00 5.88
C TYR A 26 -6.20 -8.24 6.66
N ASP A 27 -7.08 -9.07 6.11
CA ASP A 27 -7.54 -10.30 6.75
C ASP A 27 -6.40 -11.32 6.96
N SER A 28 -5.38 -11.31 6.10
CA SER A 28 -4.24 -12.24 6.17
C SER A 28 -3.18 -11.87 7.22
N TYR A 29 -2.94 -10.57 7.45
CA TYR A 29 -1.81 -10.10 8.28
C TYR A 29 -2.22 -9.39 9.58
N MET A 30 -3.50 -9.14 9.79
CA MET A 30 -3.99 -8.51 11.02
C MET A 30 -3.78 -9.35 12.27
N THR A 31 -3.53 -8.69 13.40
CA THR A 31 -3.55 -9.36 14.70
C THR A 31 -4.93 -9.94 15.00
N ARG A 32 -4.97 -11.00 15.82
CA ARG A 32 -6.24 -11.61 16.26
C ARG A 32 -7.14 -10.64 17.00
N GLU A 33 -6.58 -9.69 17.74
CA GLU A 33 -7.34 -8.72 18.53
C GLU A 33 -8.03 -7.69 17.62
N SER A 34 -7.32 -7.22 16.60
CA SER A 34 -7.84 -6.25 15.64
C SER A 34 -8.91 -6.85 14.71
N ASN A 35 -8.85 -8.16 14.46
CA ASN A 35 -9.92 -8.89 13.78
C ASN A 35 -11.20 -9.03 14.62
N ARG A 36 -11.12 -8.90 15.96
CA ARG A 36 -12.28 -9.11 16.86
C ARG A 36 -13.16 -7.87 17.04
N THR A 37 -12.61 -6.67 16.95
CA THR A 37 -13.36 -5.45 17.29
C THR A 37 -14.14 -4.87 16.11
N GLY A 38 -13.86 -5.26 14.86
CA GLY A 38 -14.59 -4.87 13.64
C GLY A 38 -14.52 -3.38 13.28
N GLU A 39 -14.24 -2.50 14.23
CA GLU A 39 -14.05 -1.06 14.06
C GLU A 39 -12.80 -0.73 13.26
N TYR A 40 -11.71 -1.43 13.50
CA TYR A 40 -10.50 -1.28 12.70
C TYR A 40 -10.69 -1.79 11.28
N LYS A 41 -11.38 -2.94 11.11
CA LYS A 41 -11.73 -3.46 9.79
C LYS A 41 -12.56 -2.44 9.00
N ARG A 42 -13.51 -1.75 9.65
CA ARG A 42 -14.27 -0.65 9.05
C ARG A 42 -13.39 0.55 8.68
N LYS A 43 -12.49 0.99 9.58
CA LYS A 43 -11.60 2.12 9.31
C LYS A 43 -10.61 1.83 8.17
N ALA A 44 -10.07 0.61 8.12
CA ALA A 44 -9.21 0.15 7.04
C ALA A 44 -9.98 0.07 5.71
N ALA A 45 -11.19 -0.49 5.71
CA ALA A 45 -12.06 -0.52 4.55
C ALA A 45 -12.43 0.90 4.06
N ASP A 46 -12.73 1.82 4.98
CA ASP A 46 -13.03 3.22 4.63
C ASP A 46 -11.83 3.92 3.98
N ILE A 47 -10.60 3.70 4.48
CA ILE A 47 -9.38 4.26 3.90
C ILE A 47 -9.12 3.65 2.53
N ALA A 48 -9.24 2.32 2.41
CA ALA A 48 -9.05 1.60 1.15
C ALA A 48 -10.05 2.07 0.09
N ALA A 49 -11.34 2.18 0.44
CA ALA A 49 -12.39 2.67 -0.45
C ALA A 49 -12.18 4.14 -0.88
N ARG A 50 -11.76 5.02 0.05
CA ARG A 50 -11.46 6.43 -0.29
C ARG A 50 -10.27 6.55 -1.24
N ASN A 51 -9.22 5.76 -1.01
CA ASN A 51 -8.04 5.77 -1.88
C ASN A 51 -8.36 5.19 -3.26
N ASP A 52 -9.12 4.10 -3.33
CA ASP A 52 -9.59 3.51 -4.60
C ASP A 52 -10.47 4.51 -5.36
N ALA A 53 -11.42 5.16 -4.70
CA ALA A 53 -12.28 6.17 -5.31
C ALA A 53 -11.49 7.40 -5.83
N ALA A 54 -10.54 7.92 -5.04
CA ALA A 54 -9.72 9.06 -5.46
C ALA A 54 -8.84 8.72 -6.67
N LEU A 55 -8.31 7.49 -6.69
CA LEU A 55 -7.50 6.99 -7.78
C LEU A 55 -8.36 6.78 -9.05
N ARG A 56 -9.52 6.11 -8.93
CA ARG A 56 -10.51 5.96 -10.02
C ARG A 56 -10.93 7.31 -10.59
N GLN A 57 -11.22 8.28 -9.73
CA GLN A 57 -11.57 9.64 -10.13
C GLN A 57 -10.45 10.30 -10.95
N SER A 58 -9.18 10.15 -10.53
CA SER A 58 -8.03 10.69 -11.26
C SER A 58 -7.88 10.10 -12.67
N MET A 59 -8.48 8.93 -12.89
CA MET A 59 -8.44 8.18 -14.16
C MET A 59 -9.72 8.35 -14.99
N GLY A 60 -10.69 9.13 -14.50
CA GLY A 60 -11.99 9.29 -15.16
C GLY A 60 -12.89 8.06 -15.07
N LEU A 61 -12.62 7.13 -14.14
CA LEU A 61 -13.42 5.94 -13.90
C LEU A 61 -14.53 6.21 -12.87
N PRO A 62 -15.61 5.39 -12.85
CA PRO A 62 -16.58 5.40 -11.76
C PRO A 62 -15.89 5.21 -10.41
N ASN A 63 -16.31 5.96 -9.39
CA ASN A 63 -15.68 5.95 -8.07
C ASN A 63 -15.87 4.63 -7.30
N ASP A 64 -16.83 3.81 -7.71
CA ASP A 64 -17.21 2.54 -7.10
C ASP A 64 -17.66 1.52 -8.16
N GLY A 65 -17.91 0.29 -7.73
CA GLY A 65 -18.38 -0.80 -8.58
C GLY A 65 -17.29 -1.46 -9.43
N GLU A 66 -17.73 -2.35 -10.31
CA GLU A 66 -16.86 -3.07 -11.24
C GLU A 66 -16.10 -2.10 -12.15
N LEU A 67 -14.85 -2.45 -12.45
CA LEU A 67 -14.08 -1.72 -13.43
C LEU A 67 -14.66 -1.98 -14.84
N PRO A 68 -14.71 -0.97 -15.73
CA PRO A 68 -15.14 -1.19 -17.11
C PRO A 68 -14.30 -2.28 -17.80
N PRO A 69 -14.84 -2.97 -18.82
CA PRO A 69 -14.08 -3.96 -19.57
C PRO A 69 -12.74 -3.41 -20.09
N GLY A 70 -11.65 -4.11 -19.79
CA GLY A 70 -10.29 -3.72 -20.16
C GLY A 70 -9.68 -2.63 -19.26
N ALA A 71 -10.43 -2.06 -18.32
CA ALA A 71 -9.85 -1.24 -17.27
C ALA A 71 -9.14 -2.14 -16.25
N TYR A 72 -7.98 -1.69 -15.79
CA TYR A 72 -7.21 -2.40 -14.79
C TYR A 72 -6.38 -1.42 -13.98
N MET A 73 -5.94 -1.88 -12.82
CA MET A 73 -5.05 -1.13 -11.96
C MET A 73 -4.09 -2.06 -11.22
N ARG A 74 -2.82 -1.69 -11.18
CA ARG A 74 -1.75 -2.49 -10.56
C ARG A 74 -0.85 -1.61 -9.72
N ALA A 75 -0.74 -1.91 -8.43
CA ALA A 75 0.28 -1.35 -7.56
C ALA A 75 1.44 -2.33 -7.38
N THR A 76 2.65 -1.85 -7.59
CA THR A 76 3.88 -2.61 -7.34
C THR A 76 4.78 -1.83 -6.41
N VAL A 77 5.16 -2.42 -5.29
CA VAL A 77 6.11 -1.79 -4.37
C VAL A 77 7.51 -1.82 -4.98
N LEU A 78 8.08 -0.65 -5.16
CA LEU A 78 9.38 -0.45 -5.80
C LEU A 78 10.51 -0.20 -4.81
N GLY A 79 10.18 0.31 -3.63
CA GLY A 79 11.17 0.59 -2.61
C GLY A 79 10.56 0.81 -1.24
N PHE A 80 11.44 0.85 -0.24
CA PHE A 80 11.08 1.17 1.13
C PHE A 80 12.08 2.14 1.73
N ARG A 81 11.64 2.85 2.77
CA ARG A 81 12.51 3.61 3.66
C ARG A 81 12.08 3.35 5.09
N ILE A 82 12.97 2.77 5.89
CA ILE A 82 12.70 2.47 7.30
C ILE A 82 12.44 3.78 8.06
N VAL A 83 11.35 3.79 8.82
CA VAL A 83 11.02 4.84 9.77
C VAL A 83 11.63 4.46 11.12
N GLU A 84 11.29 3.29 11.64
CA GLU A 84 11.83 2.67 12.85
C GLU A 84 11.96 1.16 12.69
N SER A 85 12.91 0.55 13.39
CA SER A 85 13.12 -0.89 13.40
C SER A 85 13.73 -1.32 14.74
N SER A 86 13.18 -2.39 15.30
CA SER A 86 13.70 -3.18 16.43
C SER A 86 13.66 -4.67 16.05
N ASP A 87 14.00 -5.55 17.00
CA ASP A 87 13.93 -7.00 16.80
C ASP A 87 12.48 -7.50 16.62
N ASP A 88 11.51 -6.78 17.18
CA ASP A 88 10.10 -7.15 17.27
C ASP A 88 9.16 -6.16 16.56
N GLN A 89 9.65 -5.03 16.04
CA GLN A 89 8.81 -4.04 15.37
C GLN A 89 9.53 -3.44 14.16
N VAL A 90 8.79 -3.16 13.10
CA VAL A 90 9.29 -2.42 11.94
C VAL A 90 8.21 -1.49 11.41
N SER A 91 8.60 -0.25 11.10
CA SER A 91 7.78 0.68 10.36
C SER A 91 8.57 1.24 9.18
N ALA A 92 7.91 1.39 8.04
CA ALA A 92 8.54 1.83 6.81
C ALA A 92 7.59 2.65 5.96
N TRP A 93 8.13 3.67 5.30
CA TRP A 93 7.53 4.17 4.07
C TRP A 93 7.73 3.14 2.98
N LEU A 94 6.67 2.86 2.23
CA LEU A 94 6.68 2.09 1.02
C LEU A 94 6.48 3.05 -0.15
N LEU A 95 7.21 2.83 -1.24
CA LEU A 95 7.05 3.52 -2.50
C LEU A 95 6.43 2.53 -3.48
N SER A 96 5.28 2.86 -4.03
CA SER A 96 4.57 2.04 -4.99
C SER A 96 4.46 2.75 -6.33
N ARG A 97 4.63 2.00 -7.42
CA ARG A 97 4.22 2.41 -8.76
C ARG A 97 2.83 1.88 -9.00
N VAL A 98 1.92 2.77 -9.36
CA VAL A 98 0.57 2.44 -9.76
C VAL A 98 0.48 2.60 -11.28
N THR A 99 0.26 1.50 -11.98
CA THR A 99 -0.09 1.51 -13.40
C THR A 99 -1.58 1.27 -13.54
N ALA A 100 -2.26 2.01 -14.39
CA ALA A 100 -3.68 1.79 -14.62
C ALA A 100 -4.11 2.18 -16.02
N SER A 101 -5.14 1.51 -16.52
CA SER A 101 -5.84 1.86 -17.74
C SER A 101 -7.34 1.97 -17.48
N ALA A 102 -8.00 2.89 -18.17
CA ALA A 102 -9.45 3.06 -18.11
C ALA A 102 -10.22 2.16 -19.10
N GLY A 103 -9.53 1.40 -19.93
CA GLY A 103 -10.13 0.52 -20.94
C GLY A 103 -9.10 -0.01 -21.94
N GLU A 104 -9.46 -1.02 -22.72
CA GLU A 104 -8.54 -1.68 -23.68
C GLU A 104 -7.95 -0.71 -24.73
N LEU A 105 -8.67 0.37 -25.04
CA LEU A 105 -8.25 1.38 -26.01
C LEU A 105 -7.70 2.67 -25.36
N GLU A 106 -7.69 2.74 -24.03
CA GLU A 106 -7.21 3.90 -23.29
C GLU A 106 -5.72 3.75 -22.96
N GLU A 107 -4.99 4.86 -23.01
CA GLU A 107 -3.58 4.86 -22.66
C GLU A 107 -3.36 4.51 -21.18
N GLU A 108 -2.37 3.67 -20.93
CA GLU A 108 -1.92 3.38 -19.56
C GLU A 108 -1.30 4.62 -18.93
N ARG A 109 -1.72 4.90 -17.69
CA ARG A 109 -1.15 5.96 -16.87
C ARG A 109 -0.33 5.34 -15.75
N VAL A 110 0.82 5.96 -15.48
CA VAL A 110 1.69 5.59 -14.38
C VAL A 110 1.72 6.73 -13.37
N SER A 111 1.45 6.40 -12.11
CA SER A 111 1.64 7.30 -10.97
C SER A 111 2.48 6.62 -9.90
N TYR A 112 3.00 7.40 -8.97
CA TYR A 112 3.78 6.89 -7.84
C TYR A 112 3.13 7.37 -6.55
N THR A 113 2.97 6.46 -5.61
CA THR A 113 2.39 6.73 -4.29
C THR A 113 3.37 6.29 -3.21
N SER A 114 3.18 6.84 -2.01
CA SER A 114 3.93 6.36 -0.85
C SER A 114 3.07 6.36 0.40
N ASN A 115 3.10 5.26 1.14
CA ASN A 115 2.34 5.05 2.36
C ASN A 115 3.23 4.47 3.44
N VAL A 116 2.84 4.70 4.70
CA VAL A 116 3.50 4.08 5.85
C VAL A 116 2.83 2.75 6.12
N LEU A 117 3.61 1.71 6.38
CA LEU A 117 3.15 0.51 7.06
C LEU A 117 4.00 0.24 8.29
N ALA A 118 3.38 -0.39 9.28
CA ALA A 118 4.06 -0.88 10.46
C ALA A 118 3.57 -2.29 10.81
N ALA A 119 4.48 -3.08 11.36
CA ALA A 119 4.24 -4.44 11.77
C ALA A 119 5.09 -4.77 13.00
N HIS A 120 4.61 -5.72 13.79
CA HIS A 120 5.37 -6.30 14.89
C HIS A 120 5.42 -7.83 14.78
N TRP A 121 6.38 -8.45 15.44
CA TRP A 121 6.52 -9.90 15.51
C TRP A 121 5.64 -10.45 16.62
N GLU A 122 4.69 -11.30 16.27
CA GLU A 122 3.77 -11.94 17.21
C GLU A 122 3.67 -13.44 16.87
N ASN A 123 3.85 -14.30 17.87
CA ASN A 123 3.61 -15.75 17.73
C ASN A 123 4.34 -16.43 16.56
N GLY A 124 5.56 -15.96 16.23
CA GLY A 124 6.39 -16.54 15.17
C GLY A 124 6.09 -16.02 13.76
N ASP A 125 5.31 -14.93 13.63
CA ASP A 125 5.00 -14.30 12.35
C ASP A 125 4.92 -12.77 12.50
N TRP A 126 5.08 -12.04 11.39
CA TRP A 126 4.87 -10.60 11.37
C TRP A 126 3.37 -10.28 11.26
N LYS A 127 2.87 -9.42 12.14
CA LYS A 127 1.48 -8.97 12.17
C LYS A 127 1.39 -7.45 12.04
N ILE A 128 0.31 -6.99 11.44
CA ILE A 128 -0.04 -5.57 11.35
C ILE A 128 -1.11 -5.29 12.39
N GLY A 129 -0.84 -4.37 13.30
CA GLY A 129 -1.78 -3.91 14.32
C GLY A 129 -2.13 -2.42 14.17
N PRO A 130 -3.32 -2.00 14.65
CA PRO A 130 -3.74 -0.60 14.64
C PRO A 130 -2.81 0.26 15.49
N ASP A 131 -2.35 -0.24 16.64
CA ASP A 131 -1.42 0.47 17.52
C ASP A 131 -0.06 0.69 16.83
N ASP A 132 0.39 -0.25 16.00
CA ASP A 132 1.62 -0.08 15.20
C ASP A 132 1.43 0.99 14.15
N MET A 133 0.28 0.97 13.47
CA MET A 133 -0.06 1.91 12.41
C MET A 133 -0.26 3.33 12.96
N GLU A 134 -0.89 3.47 14.13
CA GLU A 134 -1.06 4.75 14.82
C GLU A 134 0.28 5.31 15.28
N ARG A 135 1.11 4.49 15.95
CA ARG A 135 2.47 4.90 16.34
C ARG A 135 3.31 5.32 15.15
N ALA A 136 3.25 4.57 14.05
CA ALA A 136 3.96 4.91 12.84
C ALA A 136 3.44 6.20 12.19
N ALA A 137 2.12 6.42 12.19
CA ALA A 137 1.53 7.70 11.76
C ALA A 137 2.05 8.87 12.61
N GLU A 138 2.02 8.77 13.95
CA GLU A 138 2.53 9.82 14.84
C GLU A 138 4.02 10.13 14.62
N VAL A 139 4.85 9.09 14.45
CA VAL A 139 6.28 9.24 14.18
C VAL A 139 6.52 9.90 12.82
N THR A 140 5.70 9.54 11.83
CA THR A 140 5.85 10.07 10.48
C THR A 140 5.26 11.46 10.28
N GLU A 141 4.24 11.87 11.05
CA GLU A 141 3.78 13.27 11.08
C GLU A 141 4.88 14.22 11.55
N LYS A 142 5.74 13.75 12.46
CA LYS A 142 6.89 14.51 12.98
C LYS A 142 8.10 14.48 12.05
N ARG A 143 8.07 13.69 10.97
CA ARG A 143 9.15 13.55 9.99
C ARG A 143 8.69 14.06 8.62
N SER A 144 9.63 14.58 7.84
CA SER A 144 9.31 14.94 6.46
C SER A 144 9.03 13.67 5.65
N ARG A 145 7.87 13.61 4.99
CA ARG A 145 7.58 12.55 4.02
C ARG A 145 8.70 12.51 2.98
N PRO A 146 9.26 11.33 2.66
CA PRO A 146 10.30 11.22 1.64
C PRO A 146 9.78 11.72 0.28
N ALA A 147 10.66 12.35 -0.50
CA ALA A 147 10.31 12.70 -1.87
C ALA A 147 9.97 11.43 -2.66
N ILE A 148 8.87 11.45 -3.41
CA ILE A 148 8.48 10.34 -4.29
C ILE A 148 9.38 10.43 -5.53
N VAL A 149 10.35 9.53 -5.59
CA VAL A 149 11.33 9.45 -6.68
C VAL A 149 11.33 8.02 -7.20
N ALA A 150 11.31 7.82 -8.51
CA ALA A 150 11.31 6.49 -9.11
C ALA A 150 12.68 5.79 -8.96
N PRO A 151 12.74 4.45 -8.80
CA PRO A 151 14.00 3.73 -8.86
C PRO A 151 14.69 3.93 -10.21
N GLY A 152 16.01 4.12 -10.18
CA GLY A 152 16.81 4.43 -11.37
C GLY A 152 17.05 5.93 -11.58
N ASP A 153 16.29 6.80 -10.89
CA ASP A 153 16.65 8.20 -10.77
C ASP A 153 17.85 8.36 -9.83
N SER A 154 18.77 9.28 -10.16
CA SER A 154 19.89 9.66 -9.30
C SER A 154 19.47 10.09 -7.88
N GLN A 155 18.30 10.71 -7.73
CA GLN A 155 17.79 11.21 -6.47
C GLN A 155 17.15 10.11 -5.60
N PHE A 156 16.96 8.90 -6.13
CA PHE A 156 16.27 7.82 -5.42
C PHE A 156 16.94 7.47 -4.08
N ASN A 157 18.26 7.24 -4.12
CA ASN A 157 19.04 6.94 -2.93
C ASN A 157 19.20 8.17 -2.03
N GLU A 158 19.27 9.37 -2.61
CA GLU A 158 19.37 10.63 -1.88
C GLU A 158 18.11 10.93 -1.05
N ALA A 159 16.93 10.55 -1.57
CA ALA A 159 15.67 10.59 -0.84
C ALA A 159 15.55 9.53 0.28
N GLY A 160 16.57 8.66 0.40
CA GLY A 160 16.67 7.62 1.43
C GLY A 160 15.92 6.34 1.09
N TRP A 161 15.52 6.15 -0.17
CA TRP A 161 14.86 4.91 -0.60
C TRP A 161 15.86 3.77 -0.75
N THR A 162 15.42 2.58 -0.38
CA THR A 162 16.07 1.31 -0.70
C THR A 162 15.20 0.57 -1.71
N ALA A 163 15.78 0.23 -2.85
CA ALA A 163 15.04 -0.47 -3.91
C ALA A 163 14.74 -1.91 -3.49
N ILE A 164 13.52 -2.36 -3.77
CA ILE A 164 13.16 -3.78 -3.66
C ILE A 164 13.53 -4.41 -5.00
N ARG A 165 14.48 -5.34 -5.00
CA ARG A 165 14.76 -6.14 -6.19
C ARG A 165 13.56 -7.05 -6.40
N GLN A 166 12.79 -6.81 -7.46
CA GLN A 166 11.84 -7.80 -7.93
C GLN A 166 12.65 -9.02 -8.35
N ALA A 167 12.31 -10.20 -7.82
CA ALA A 167 12.87 -11.44 -8.32
C ALA A 167 12.36 -11.59 -9.77
N SER A 168 13.29 -11.54 -10.72
CA SER A 168 13.07 -11.84 -12.14
C SER A 168 12.83 -13.32 -12.37
#